data_AF-R6NGK5-F1
#
_entry.id   AF-R6NGK5-F1
#
_cell.length_a   1.000
_cell.length_b   1.000
_cell.length_c   1.000
_cell.angle_alpha   90.00
_cell.angle_beta   90.00
_cell.angle_gamma   90.00
#
_symmetry.space_group_name_H-M   'P 1'
#
loop_
_entity.id
_entity.type
_entity.pdbx_description
1 polymer ?
#
loop_
_entity_poly.entity_id
_entity_poly.type
_entity_poly.pdbx_seq_one_letter_code
_entity_poly.pdbx_strand_id
1 'polypeptide(L)'
;MSAVAAPNKSAAVRSAINYYQLSQHILVFNNQTSDICDHGGRAQMRSLIDDAKNNKLILFSYKSPQLSNGHAIVIVGYSAAADGSHTLIAYDNRYPGQYININVSSDLKKCTLILPDKKEDVSSLVCCSDFSDFDMIDIDGPNNDMRLSDEKYNRSSGTLVSINSSGAVTVKNSKGQTLTYKDGEFGGDMEILSKSMIVRSTADGSPAPEIITVNVKESDTFTFEGTDKNLNVSLTSKNIFANVETTADKVVISENDGIHASGNDISFNGSLSLNNSVCDMLEFDGQASGDVKMTYSGDGIIVDGASGNGSVTVYSNVVDTNTAKFNTDCSSIKISGDGSGVAGNVEITASSKNDGVYDIKLAEMQNRKFAFGEKNITMYYKATGSVAIASNEEVVYTSSNPDIVSVDASGNITALKTGSATITAIEADSGKSDTCTVTVKYAWWQILIRILLLGFLWY
;
A
#
# COMPACT_ATOMS: atom_id res chain seq x y z
N MET A 1 33.94 13.68 -14.72
CA MET A 1 33.09 12.50 -14.49
C MET A 1 33.06 12.25 -12.99
N SER A 2 31.89 12.28 -12.34
CA SER A 2 31.76 11.59 -11.06
C SER A 2 32.10 10.11 -11.32
N ALA A 3 33.01 9.55 -10.54
CA ALA A 3 33.36 8.14 -10.67
C ALA A 3 32.09 7.30 -10.60
N VAL A 4 31.78 6.54 -11.66
CA VAL A 4 30.68 5.57 -11.61
C VAL A 4 31.00 4.64 -10.44
N ALA A 5 30.15 4.66 -9.41
CA ALA A 5 30.37 3.85 -8.21
C ALA A 5 30.50 2.38 -8.61
N ALA A 6 31.37 1.64 -7.92
CA ALA A 6 31.54 0.20 -8.13
C ALA A 6 30.15 -0.49 -8.16
N PRO A 7 29.95 -1.52 -9.01
CA PRO A 7 28.63 -2.14 -9.23
C PRO A 7 27.83 -2.45 -7.96
N ASN A 8 28.51 -2.95 -6.93
CA ASN A 8 27.95 -3.29 -5.62
C ASN A 8 27.58 -2.09 -4.72
N LYS A 9 27.86 -0.86 -5.14
CA LYS A 9 27.58 0.38 -4.38
C LYS A 9 26.55 1.29 -5.07
N SER A 10 26.05 0.92 -6.25
CA SER A 10 25.08 1.70 -7.02
C SER A 10 23.68 1.08 -6.90
N ALA A 11 22.72 1.84 -6.37
CA ALA A 11 21.33 1.41 -6.27
C ALA A 11 20.73 1.04 -7.65
N ALA A 12 21.00 1.85 -8.67
CA ALA A 12 20.57 1.60 -10.06
C ALA A 12 21.15 0.29 -10.65
N VAL A 13 22.29 -0.18 -10.14
CA VAL A 13 22.95 -1.41 -10.62
C VAL A 13 22.47 -2.64 -9.86
N ARG A 14 22.08 -2.46 -8.59
CA ARG A 14 21.25 -3.46 -7.89
C ARG A 14 19.92 -3.67 -8.59
N SER A 15 19.30 -2.61 -9.13
CA SER A 15 18.13 -2.74 -10.02
C SER A 15 18.48 -3.46 -11.32
N ALA A 16 19.61 -3.10 -11.96
CA ALA A 16 20.11 -3.73 -13.20
C ALA A 16 20.29 -5.26 -13.11
N ILE A 17 20.64 -5.77 -11.93
CA ILE A 17 20.74 -7.22 -11.68
C ILE A 17 19.38 -7.92 -11.82
N ASN A 18 18.30 -7.32 -11.29
CA ASN A 18 16.94 -7.82 -11.46
C ASN A 18 16.57 -7.86 -12.95
N TYR A 19 16.93 -6.82 -13.73
CA TYR A 19 16.70 -6.79 -15.18
C TYR A 19 17.47 -7.87 -15.97
N TYR A 20 18.71 -8.19 -15.58
CA TYR A 20 19.46 -9.30 -16.19
C TYR A 20 18.72 -10.63 -16.00
N GLN A 21 18.13 -10.87 -14.84
CA GLN A 21 17.40 -12.11 -14.58
C GLN A 21 16.07 -12.16 -15.33
N LEU A 22 15.34 -11.05 -15.40
CA LEU A 22 14.12 -10.92 -16.21
C LEU A 22 14.35 -11.19 -17.68
N SER A 23 15.49 -10.75 -18.22
CA SER A 23 15.85 -10.96 -19.62
C SER A 23 15.91 -12.45 -20.01
N GLN A 24 16.16 -13.34 -19.04
CA GLN A 24 16.18 -14.79 -19.27
C GLN A 24 14.77 -15.38 -19.43
N HIS A 25 13.74 -14.71 -18.91
CA HIS A 25 12.35 -15.19 -18.88
C HIS A 25 11.44 -14.50 -19.89
N ILE A 26 11.87 -13.41 -20.52
CA ILE A 26 11.09 -12.70 -21.56
C ILE A 26 11.37 -13.33 -22.93
N LEU A 27 10.49 -14.24 -23.35
CA LEU A 27 10.51 -14.93 -24.66
C LEU A 27 10.62 -13.97 -25.87
N VAL A 28 10.09 -12.75 -25.75
CA VAL A 28 10.11 -11.73 -26.82
C VAL A 28 11.54 -11.27 -27.15
N PHE A 29 12.45 -11.20 -26.17
CA PHE A 29 13.82 -10.70 -26.39
C PHE A 29 14.82 -11.77 -26.83
N ASN A 30 14.62 -13.03 -26.48
CA ASN A 30 15.55 -14.11 -26.86
C ASN A 30 15.49 -14.45 -28.37
N ASN A 31 14.39 -14.13 -29.06
CA ASN A 31 14.17 -14.59 -30.44
C ASN A 31 13.94 -13.50 -31.51
N GLN A 32 13.90 -12.21 -31.16
CA GLN A 32 13.56 -11.12 -32.09
C GLN A 32 14.68 -10.06 -32.19
N THR A 33 15.92 -10.48 -32.47
CA THR A 33 17.03 -9.53 -32.71
C THR A 33 17.06 -9.07 -34.16
N SER A 34 17.36 -7.80 -34.41
CA SER A 34 17.60 -7.27 -35.76
C SER A 34 19.10 -7.25 -36.08
N ASP A 35 19.49 -7.63 -37.29
CA ASP A 35 20.88 -7.51 -37.76
C ASP A 35 21.34 -6.06 -37.69
N ILE A 36 22.52 -5.82 -37.12
CA ILE A 36 23.07 -4.47 -36.92
C ILE A 36 23.27 -3.71 -38.24
N CYS A 37 23.48 -4.42 -39.35
CA CYS A 37 23.67 -3.81 -40.67
C CYS A 37 22.34 -3.41 -41.33
N ASP A 38 21.23 -4.02 -40.92
CA ASP A 38 19.92 -3.75 -41.49
C ASP A 38 19.34 -2.41 -41.01
N HIS A 39 18.26 -1.96 -41.67
CA HIS A 39 17.58 -0.73 -41.28
C HIS A 39 17.04 -0.81 -39.85
N GLY A 40 16.46 -1.97 -39.47
CA GLY A 40 15.91 -2.21 -38.13
C GLY A 40 16.97 -2.19 -37.03
N GLY A 41 18.11 -2.86 -37.21
CA GLY A 41 19.20 -2.86 -36.23
C GLY A 41 19.83 -1.48 -36.06
N ARG A 42 19.98 -0.71 -37.15
CA ARG A 42 20.46 0.68 -37.06
C ARG A 42 19.47 1.61 -36.34
N ALA A 43 18.16 1.39 -36.49
CA ALA A 43 17.16 2.13 -35.74
C ALA A 43 17.22 1.81 -34.24
N GLN A 44 17.35 0.53 -33.89
CA GLN A 44 17.54 0.08 -32.50
C GLN A 44 18.83 0.65 -31.89
N MET A 45 19.95 0.62 -32.63
CA MET A 45 21.22 1.20 -32.16
C MET A 45 21.10 2.72 -31.92
N ARG A 46 20.37 3.44 -32.77
CA ARG A 46 20.14 4.87 -32.57
C ARG A 46 19.33 5.15 -31.30
N SER A 47 18.24 4.39 -31.08
CA SER A 47 17.46 4.48 -29.84
C SER A 47 18.35 4.22 -28.63
N LEU A 48 19.14 3.13 -28.68
CA LEU A 48 20.08 2.78 -27.62
C LEU A 48 21.00 3.93 -27.22
N ILE A 49 21.63 4.59 -28.21
CA ILE A 49 22.52 5.73 -27.96
C ILE A 49 21.75 6.92 -27.38
N ASP A 50 20.56 7.22 -27.90
CA ASP A 50 19.76 8.36 -27.45
C ASP A 50 19.22 8.15 -26.04
N ASP A 51 18.74 6.95 -25.71
CA ASP A 51 18.30 6.57 -24.36
C ASP A 51 19.48 6.60 -23.38
N ALA A 52 20.67 6.13 -23.78
CA ALA A 52 21.85 6.12 -22.92
C ALA A 52 22.37 7.54 -22.64
N LYS A 53 22.31 8.46 -23.61
CA LYS A 53 22.62 9.89 -23.41
C LYS A 53 21.69 10.55 -22.41
N ASN A 54 20.45 10.10 -22.33
CA ASN A 54 19.45 10.58 -21.38
C ASN A 54 19.54 9.87 -20.02
N ASN A 55 20.61 9.12 -19.76
CA ASN A 55 20.83 8.36 -18.54
C ASN A 55 19.72 7.35 -18.22
N LYS A 56 19.01 6.84 -19.24
CA LYS A 56 18.06 5.74 -19.02
C LYS A 56 18.81 4.45 -18.75
N LEU A 57 18.22 3.59 -17.93
CA LEU A 57 18.60 2.19 -17.83
C LEU A 57 18.07 1.45 -19.05
N ILE A 58 18.89 0.58 -19.66
CA ILE A 58 18.51 -0.10 -20.90
C ILE A 58 18.88 -1.57 -20.83
N LEU A 59 17.90 -2.44 -21.08
CA LEU A 59 18.16 -3.85 -21.35
C LEU A 59 18.67 -4.00 -22.78
N PHE A 60 19.87 -4.55 -22.94
CA PHE A 60 20.52 -4.78 -24.23
C PHE A 60 20.73 -6.26 -24.45
N SER A 61 19.94 -6.85 -25.35
CA SER A 61 20.09 -8.24 -25.78
C SER A 61 20.76 -8.27 -27.15
N TYR A 62 21.76 -9.13 -27.29
CA TYR A 62 22.56 -9.22 -28.51
C TYR A 62 22.93 -10.66 -28.84
N LYS A 63 23.16 -10.93 -30.12
CA LYS A 63 23.86 -12.12 -30.60
C LYS A 63 25.23 -11.73 -31.11
N SER A 64 26.14 -12.70 -31.06
CA SER A 64 27.46 -12.60 -31.67
C SER A 64 27.79 -13.93 -32.36
N PRO A 65 28.83 -13.99 -33.20
CA PRO A 65 29.30 -15.26 -33.76
C PRO A 65 29.64 -16.31 -32.68
N GLN A 66 30.00 -15.86 -31.47
CA GLN A 66 30.31 -16.73 -30.32
C GLN A 66 29.08 -17.04 -29.45
N LEU A 67 27.97 -16.30 -29.61
CA LEU A 67 26.75 -16.41 -28.81
C LEU A 67 25.52 -16.48 -29.74
N SER A 68 25.37 -17.60 -30.45
CA SER A 68 24.27 -17.80 -31.39
C SER A 68 22.88 -17.78 -30.75
N ASN A 69 22.80 -18.16 -29.47
CA ASN A 69 21.57 -18.15 -28.66
C ASN A 69 21.28 -16.79 -28.02
N GLY A 70 22.18 -15.81 -28.18
CA GLY A 70 22.09 -14.49 -27.59
C GLY A 70 22.58 -14.42 -26.14
N HIS A 71 22.78 -13.19 -25.67
CA HIS A 71 23.08 -12.83 -24.29
C HIS A 71 22.51 -11.45 -24.01
N ALA A 72 22.10 -11.21 -22.77
CA ALA A 72 21.54 -9.94 -22.35
C ALA A 72 22.39 -9.30 -21.26
N ILE A 73 22.54 -7.98 -21.33
CA ILE A 73 23.29 -7.16 -20.38
C ILE A 73 22.52 -5.85 -20.14
N VAL A 74 22.95 -5.07 -19.16
CA VAL A 74 22.29 -3.81 -18.84
C VAL A 74 23.23 -2.65 -19.05
N ILE A 75 22.78 -1.66 -19.83
CA ILE A 75 23.50 -0.41 -20.02
C ILE A 75 23.06 0.57 -18.93
N VAL A 76 24.06 1.13 -18.26
CA VAL A 76 23.90 1.96 -17.06
C VAL A 76 24.51 3.36 -17.24
N GLY A 77 25.14 3.62 -18.38
CA GLY A 77 25.75 4.91 -18.62
C GLY A 77 26.30 5.08 -20.03
N TYR A 78 26.70 6.33 -20.30
CA TYR A 78 27.19 6.77 -21.60
C TYR A 78 28.37 7.73 -21.42
N SER A 79 29.33 7.65 -22.35
CA SER A 79 30.40 8.63 -22.51
C SER A 79 30.66 8.91 -23.99
N ALA A 80 30.93 10.18 -24.30
CA ALA A 80 31.24 10.61 -25.66
C ALA A 80 32.72 10.35 -25.98
N ALA A 81 32.99 9.76 -27.15
CA ALA A 81 34.35 9.64 -27.67
C ALA A 81 34.69 10.83 -28.57
N ALA A 82 35.96 11.21 -28.58
CA ALA A 82 36.45 12.38 -29.32
C ALA A 82 36.36 12.24 -30.86
N ASP A 83 36.30 11.01 -31.36
CA ASP A 83 36.21 10.67 -32.79
C ASP A 83 34.76 10.55 -33.29
N GLY A 84 33.77 10.91 -32.46
CA GLY A 84 32.35 10.79 -32.77
C GLY A 84 31.80 9.38 -32.62
N SER A 85 32.60 8.40 -32.16
CA SER A 85 32.11 7.11 -31.72
C SER A 85 31.44 7.22 -30.33
N HIS A 86 30.76 6.15 -29.93
CA HIS A 86 30.00 6.11 -28.68
C HIS A 86 30.57 5.03 -27.76
N THR A 87 30.77 5.36 -26.49
CA THR A 87 31.15 4.39 -25.46
C THR A 87 30.04 4.28 -24.42
N LEU A 88 29.42 3.11 -24.39
CA LEU A 88 28.40 2.74 -23.40
C LEU A 88 29.07 2.00 -22.24
N ILE A 89 28.55 2.19 -21.04
CA ILE A 89 28.99 1.51 -19.82
C ILE A 89 27.90 0.50 -19.46
N ALA A 90 28.28 -0.76 -19.30
CA ALA A 90 27.33 -1.84 -19.04
C ALA A 90 27.74 -2.74 -17.87
N TYR A 91 26.73 -3.31 -17.23
CA TYR A 91 26.86 -4.40 -16.27
C TYR A 91 26.58 -5.73 -16.98
N ASP A 92 27.48 -6.69 -16.76
CA ASP A 92 27.36 -8.06 -17.26
C ASP A 92 27.66 -9.02 -16.11
N ASN A 93 26.71 -9.89 -15.78
CA ASN A 93 26.84 -10.80 -14.64
C ASN A 93 27.92 -11.87 -14.82
N ARG A 94 28.48 -12.03 -16.02
CA ARG A 94 29.70 -12.82 -16.23
C ARG A 94 30.91 -12.21 -15.52
N TYR A 95 30.87 -10.92 -15.19
CA TYR A 95 31.96 -10.16 -14.56
C TYR A 95 31.44 -9.28 -13.40
N PRO A 96 30.84 -9.86 -12.35
CA PRO A 96 30.05 -9.13 -11.34
C PRO A 96 30.84 -8.06 -10.55
N GLY A 97 32.17 -8.13 -10.56
CA GLY A 97 33.04 -7.18 -9.86
C GLY A 97 33.33 -5.86 -10.59
N GLN A 98 32.92 -5.72 -11.87
CA GLN A 98 33.28 -4.55 -12.68
C GLN A 98 32.30 -4.26 -13.81
N TYR A 99 32.29 -3.02 -14.30
CA TYR A 99 31.61 -2.68 -15.54
C TYR A 99 32.45 -3.03 -16.76
N ILE A 100 31.77 -3.26 -17.88
CA ILE A 100 32.37 -3.41 -19.20
C ILE A 100 32.04 -2.19 -20.06
N ASN A 101 32.88 -1.94 -21.07
CA ASN A 101 32.63 -0.90 -22.06
C ASN A 101 32.10 -1.52 -23.34
N ILE A 102 31.18 -0.83 -24.01
CA ILE A 102 30.71 -1.18 -25.35
C ILE A 102 31.02 -0.02 -26.27
N ASN A 103 31.76 -0.29 -27.34
CA ASN A 103 32.11 0.72 -28.34
C ASN A 103 31.22 0.58 -29.55
N VAL A 104 30.55 1.66 -29.94
CA VAL A 104 29.72 1.75 -31.14
C VAL A 104 30.34 2.78 -32.10
N SER A 105 30.56 2.39 -33.36
CA SER A 105 31.11 3.28 -34.39
C SER A 105 30.18 4.45 -34.70
N SER A 106 30.73 5.57 -35.16
CA SER A 106 29.97 6.79 -35.50
C SER A 106 28.96 6.59 -36.63
N ASP A 107 29.18 5.60 -37.50
CA ASP A 107 28.24 5.22 -38.56
C ASP A 107 27.19 4.18 -38.12
N LEU A 108 27.23 3.78 -36.84
CA LEU A 108 26.36 2.80 -36.19
C LEU A 108 26.40 1.38 -36.79
N LYS A 109 27.41 1.06 -37.60
CA LYS A 109 27.53 -0.24 -38.27
C LYS A 109 28.34 -1.27 -37.49
N LYS A 110 29.06 -0.83 -36.46
CA LYS A 110 29.89 -1.71 -35.62
C LYS A 110 29.59 -1.46 -34.16
N CYS A 111 29.37 -2.54 -33.41
CA CYS A 111 29.24 -2.52 -31.97
C CYS A 111 30.08 -3.67 -31.38
N THR A 112 30.97 -3.34 -30.47
CA THR A 112 31.94 -4.27 -29.90
C THR A 112 31.95 -4.13 -28.38
N LEU A 113 31.68 -5.23 -27.68
CA LEU A 113 31.86 -5.32 -26.24
C LEU A 113 33.35 -5.51 -25.93
N ILE A 114 33.86 -4.74 -24.97
CA ILE A 114 35.20 -4.85 -24.42
C ILE A 114 35.07 -5.58 -23.09
N LEU A 115 35.16 -6.90 -23.14
CA LEU A 115 35.11 -7.77 -21.98
C LEU A 115 36.52 -7.89 -21.35
N PRO A 116 36.62 -8.30 -20.07
CA PRO A 116 37.90 -8.40 -19.38
C PRO A 116 38.90 -9.37 -20.01
N ASP A 117 38.40 -10.44 -20.62
CA ASP A 117 39.17 -11.55 -21.20
C ASP A 117 39.16 -11.55 -22.74
N LYS A 118 38.25 -10.81 -23.39
CA LYS A 118 38.07 -10.84 -24.84
C LYS A 118 37.30 -9.63 -25.39
N LYS A 119 37.17 -9.56 -26.71
CA LYS A 119 36.24 -8.65 -27.39
C LYS A 119 35.17 -9.47 -28.10
N GLU A 120 33.94 -8.98 -28.08
CA GLU A 120 32.80 -9.63 -28.76
C GLU A 120 32.11 -8.63 -29.68
N ASP A 121 32.04 -8.94 -30.97
CA ASP A 121 31.33 -8.13 -31.96
C ASP A 121 29.85 -8.53 -32.01
N VAL A 122 28.97 -7.54 -31.92
CA VAL A 122 27.51 -7.71 -31.98
C VAL A 122 27.10 -7.92 -33.44
N SER A 123 26.43 -9.03 -33.73
CA SER A 123 25.85 -9.32 -35.04
C SER A 123 24.40 -8.84 -35.16
N SER A 124 23.62 -9.01 -34.09
CA SER A 124 22.21 -8.57 -34.05
C SER A 124 21.85 -8.15 -32.63
N LEU A 125 20.86 -7.26 -32.50
CA LEU A 125 20.48 -6.71 -31.21
C LEU A 125 18.98 -6.37 -31.12
N VAL A 126 18.55 -6.20 -29.88
CA VAL A 126 17.30 -5.56 -29.51
C VAL A 126 17.53 -4.83 -28.18
N CYS A 127 16.99 -3.62 -28.05
CA CYS A 127 17.08 -2.84 -26.82
C CYS A 127 15.68 -2.50 -26.29
N CYS A 128 15.58 -2.43 -24.97
CA CYS A 128 14.37 -2.03 -24.26
C CYS A 128 14.74 -1.07 -23.13
N SER A 129 14.23 0.16 -23.21
CA SER A 129 14.41 1.20 -22.19
C SER A 129 13.07 1.70 -21.63
N ASP A 130 11.97 1.25 -22.23
CA ASP A 130 10.62 1.50 -21.74
C ASP A 130 10.07 0.18 -21.21
N PHE A 131 9.86 0.12 -19.91
CA PHE A 131 9.41 -1.08 -19.23
C PHE A 131 7.91 -1.06 -18.92
N SER A 132 7.15 -0.09 -19.47
CA SER A 132 5.71 0.04 -19.22
C SER A 132 4.91 -1.19 -19.62
N ASP A 133 5.34 -1.92 -20.65
CA ASP A 133 4.68 -3.17 -21.06
C ASP A 133 4.99 -4.34 -20.10
N PHE A 134 5.95 -4.14 -19.19
CA PHE A 134 6.36 -5.06 -18.13
C PHE A 134 5.95 -4.55 -16.73
N ASP A 135 5.00 -3.61 -16.63
CA ASP A 135 4.47 -2.92 -15.42
C ASP A 135 4.01 -3.82 -14.26
N MET A 136 4.02 -5.15 -14.44
CA MET A 136 3.89 -6.10 -13.33
C MET A 136 5.13 -6.12 -12.43
N ILE A 137 6.16 -5.36 -12.76
CA ILE A 137 7.46 -5.35 -12.13
C ILE A 137 7.84 -3.88 -11.86
N ASP A 138 7.91 -3.45 -10.60
CA ASP A 138 8.21 -2.07 -10.19
C ASP A 138 9.72 -1.78 -10.25
N ILE A 139 10.30 -1.92 -11.45
CA ILE A 139 11.76 -1.95 -11.60
C ILE A 139 12.39 -0.55 -11.66
N ASP A 140 11.60 0.49 -11.94
CA ASP A 140 12.00 1.90 -11.94
C ASP A 140 11.36 2.73 -10.81
N GLY A 141 10.53 2.09 -9.96
CA GLY A 141 10.01 2.69 -8.74
C GLY A 141 11.07 2.99 -7.69
N PRO A 142 10.72 3.75 -6.64
CA PRO A 142 11.67 4.20 -5.62
C PRO A 142 12.40 3.05 -4.92
N ASN A 143 11.83 1.85 -4.91
CA ASN A 143 12.38 0.66 -4.25
C ASN A 143 13.08 -0.33 -5.22
N ASN A 144 12.83 -0.23 -6.53
CA ASN A 144 13.36 -1.11 -7.59
C ASN A 144 13.08 -2.61 -7.38
N ASP A 145 11.85 -2.93 -7.03
CA ASP A 145 11.41 -4.26 -6.63
C ASP A 145 10.93 -5.09 -7.84
N MET A 146 11.42 -6.33 -7.97
CA MET A 146 10.97 -7.22 -9.04
C MET A 146 9.75 -8.03 -8.60
N ARG A 147 8.56 -7.74 -9.14
CA ARG A 147 7.37 -8.57 -8.91
C ARG A 147 7.20 -9.66 -9.98
N LEU A 148 7.35 -10.91 -9.59
CA LEU A 148 7.04 -12.09 -10.41
C LEU A 148 5.65 -12.57 -10.06
N SER A 149 4.77 -12.78 -11.03
CA SER A 149 3.43 -13.32 -10.77
C SER A 149 2.99 -14.26 -11.88
N ASP A 150 2.40 -15.39 -11.52
CA ASP A 150 1.68 -16.27 -12.44
C ASP A 150 0.17 -15.98 -12.48
N GLU A 151 -0.28 -14.93 -11.77
CA GLU A 151 -1.67 -14.50 -11.74
C GLU A 151 -2.13 -14.05 -13.12
N LYS A 152 -2.90 -14.91 -13.79
CA LYS A 152 -3.82 -14.44 -14.83
C LYS A 152 -4.93 -13.70 -14.11
N TYR A 153 -4.97 -12.37 -14.26
CA TYR A 153 -5.92 -11.44 -13.63
C TYR A 153 -7.36 -11.98 -13.57
N ASN A 154 -7.64 -12.81 -12.58
CA ASN A 154 -8.92 -13.48 -12.40
C ASN A 154 -9.14 -13.56 -10.89
N ARG A 155 -9.95 -12.65 -10.38
CA ARG A 155 -10.36 -12.56 -8.98
C ARG A 155 -11.33 -13.71 -8.65
N SER A 156 -10.85 -14.95 -8.69
CA SER A 156 -11.58 -16.07 -8.09
C SER A 156 -11.44 -16.03 -6.57
N SER A 157 -12.50 -16.44 -5.87
CA SER A 157 -12.67 -16.56 -4.41
C SER A 157 -11.54 -17.37 -3.73
N GLY A 158 -10.45 -16.69 -3.39
CA GLY A 158 -9.28 -17.26 -2.74
C GLY A 158 -8.76 -16.32 -1.65
N THR A 159 -7.94 -16.87 -0.79
CA THR A 159 -7.26 -16.12 0.26
C THR A 159 -5.82 -15.88 -0.15
N LEU A 160 -5.41 -14.61 -0.14
CA LEU A 160 -4.02 -14.23 -0.32
C LEU A 160 -3.29 -14.36 1.01
N VAL A 161 -2.25 -15.19 1.01
CA VAL A 161 -1.35 -15.42 2.13
C VAL A 161 -0.01 -14.82 1.76
N SER A 162 0.48 -13.84 2.51
CA SER A 162 1.87 -13.36 2.34
C SER A 162 2.75 -13.84 3.48
N ILE A 163 3.98 -14.20 3.15
CA ILE A 163 5.04 -14.61 4.08
C ILE A 163 6.35 -13.96 3.68
N ASN A 164 7.22 -13.73 4.66
CA ASN A 164 8.61 -13.38 4.40
C ASN A 164 9.40 -14.55 3.83
N SER A 165 10.46 -14.22 3.10
CA SER A 165 11.37 -15.20 2.51
C SER A 165 12.49 -15.67 3.43
N SER A 166 12.72 -15.00 4.57
CA SER A 166 13.80 -15.34 5.50
C SER A 166 13.43 -16.57 6.31
N GLY A 167 14.22 -17.63 6.12
CA GLY A 167 14.01 -18.90 6.80
C GLY A 167 12.94 -19.77 6.16
N ALA A 168 12.74 -20.96 6.73
CA ALA A 168 11.63 -21.81 6.38
C ALA A 168 10.36 -21.33 7.10
N VAL A 169 9.25 -21.22 6.36
CA VAL A 169 7.92 -20.90 6.87
C VAL A 169 6.96 -22.03 6.55
N THR A 170 6.15 -22.42 7.51
CA THR A 170 5.04 -23.36 7.35
C THR A 170 3.73 -22.65 7.61
N VAL A 171 2.82 -22.75 6.66
CA VAL A 171 1.44 -22.24 6.76
C VAL A 171 0.48 -23.43 6.80
N LYS A 172 -0.42 -23.44 7.76
CA LYS A 172 -1.45 -24.48 7.90
C LYS A 172 -2.84 -23.85 7.89
N ASN A 173 -3.75 -24.40 7.08
CA ASN A 173 -5.14 -23.93 7.03
C ASN A 173 -6.05 -24.65 8.05
N SER A 174 -7.32 -24.28 8.14
CA SER A 174 -8.28 -24.87 9.08
C SER A 174 -8.56 -26.36 8.83
N LYS A 175 -8.30 -26.88 7.63
CA LYS A 175 -8.42 -28.31 7.27
C LYS A 175 -7.16 -29.11 7.62
N GLY A 176 -6.12 -28.43 8.09
CA GLY A 176 -4.84 -29.02 8.45
C GLY A 176 -3.90 -29.27 7.27
N GLN A 177 -4.25 -28.82 6.07
CA GLN A 177 -3.34 -28.82 4.93
C GLN A 177 -2.21 -27.83 5.16
N THR A 178 -1.07 -28.10 4.57
CA THR A 178 0.20 -27.42 4.78
C THR A 178 0.71 -26.82 3.48
N LEU A 179 1.26 -25.62 3.59
CA LEU A 179 2.05 -24.94 2.58
C LEU A 179 3.39 -24.61 3.23
N THR A 180 4.49 -25.13 2.69
CA THR A 180 5.83 -24.78 3.19
C THR A 180 6.57 -23.98 2.14
N TYR A 181 7.36 -23.01 2.59
CA TYR A 181 8.29 -22.28 1.74
C TYR A 181 9.68 -22.28 2.38
N LYS A 182 10.70 -22.60 1.58
CA LYS A 182 12.11 -22.48 1.96
C LYS A 182 12.97 -22.32 0.71
N ASP A 183 13.84 -21.32 0.68
CA ASP A 183 14.86 -21.14 -0.36
C ASP A 183 14.33 -21.20 -1.81
N GLY A 184 13.14 -20.62 -2.05
CA GLY A 184 12.48 -20.61 -3.36
C GLY A 184 11.64 -21.84 -3.68
N GLU A 185 11.66 -22.86 -2.83
CA GLU A 185 10.89 -24.09 -3.02
C GLU A 185 9.60 -24.08 -2.20
N PHE A 186 8.50 -24.45 -2.86
CA PHE A 186 7.22 -24.70 -2.21
C PHE A 186 7.02 -26.20 -1.97
N GLY A 187 6.42 -26.53 -0.84
CA GLY A 187 6.01 -27.90 -0.49
C GLY A 187 4.67 -27.92 0.25
N GLY A 188 4.32 -29.11 0.74
CA GLY A 188 3.03 -29.36 1.41
C GLY A 188 1.94 -29.85 0.46
N ASP A 189 0.72 -29.99 1.01
CA ASP A 189 -0.46 -30.55 0.36
C ASP A 189 -1.60 -29.52 0.16
N MET A 190 -1.35 -28.25 0.51
CA MET A 190 -2.27 -27.15 0.24
C MET A 190 -2.23 -26.76 -1.25
N GLU A 191 -3.40 -26.68 -1.87
CA GLU A 191 -3.52 -26.29 -3.27
C GLU A 191 -3.21 -24.79 -3.45
N ILE A 192 -2.22 -24.51 -4.28
CA ILE A 192 -1.83 -23.16 -4.69
C ILE A 192 -2.55 -22.80 -5.98
N LEU A 193 -3.38 -21.76 -5.93
CA LEU A 193 -4.11 -21.24 -7.09
C LEU A 193 -3.24 -20.32 -7.94
N SER A 194 -2.42 -19.49 -7.31
CA SER A 194 -1.44 -18.60 -7.94
C SER A 194 -0.36 -18.16 -6.95
N LYS A 195 0.74 -17.63 -7.47
CA LYS A 195 1.91 -17.16 -6.74
C LYS A 195 2.32 -15.79 -7.27
N SER A 196 2.65 -14.89 -6.37
CA SER A 196 3.29 -13.62 -6.63
C SER A 196 4.46 -13.45 -5.67
N MET A 197 5.59 -12.93 -6.12
CA MET A 197 6.76 -12.68 -5.28
C MET A 197 7.33 -11.31 -5.59
N ILE A 198 7.69 -10.57 -4.55
CA ILE A 198 8.60 -9.43 -4.67
C ILE A 198 10.02 -9.96 -4.42
N VAL A 199 10.93 -9.66 -5.34
CA VAL A 199 12.31 -10.14 -5.34
C VAL A 199 13.26 -8.94 -5.31
N ARG A 200 14.29 -9.04 -4.46
CA ARG A 200 15.41 -8.11 -4.37
C ARG A 200 16.72 -8.79 -4.75
N SER A 201 17.68 -7.99 -5.18
CA SER A 201 19.05 -8.45 -5.42
C SER A 201 19.86 -8.55 -4.13
N THR A 202 20.48 -9.70 -3.91
CA THR A 202 21.51 -9.92 -2.88
C THR A 202 22.80 -9.17 -3.22
N ALA A 203 23.76 -9.14 -2.28
CA ALA A 203 25.03 -8.42 -2.48
C ALA A 203 25.90 -8.98 -3.62
N ASP A 204 25.76 -10.26 -3.95
CA ASP A 204 26.40 -10.95 -5.08
C ASP A 204 25.57 -10.89 -6.37
N GLY A 205 24.39 -10.27 -6.34
CA GLY A 205 23.52 -10.11 -7.49
C GLY A 205 22.68 -11.33 -7.85
N SER A 206 22.44 -12.23 -6.89
CA SER A 206 21.47 -13.31 -7.01
C SER A 206 20.05 -12.79 -6.68
N PRO A 207 18.97 -13.36 -7.27
CA PRO A 207 17.62 -13.02 -6.86
C PRO A 207 17.36 -13.60 -5.48
N ALA A 208 16.85 -12.79 -4.57
CA ALA A 208 16.29 -13.24 -3.30
C ALA A 208 14.85 -12.75 -3.20
N PRO A 209 13.86 -13.66 -3.15
CA PRO A 209 12.51 -13.28 -2.74
C PRO A 209 12.59 -12.50 -1.43
N GLU A 210 11.72 -11.52 -1.25
CA GLU A 210 11.59 -10.75 -0.02
C GLU A 210 10.19 -10.95 0.57
N ILE A 211 9.17 -10.81 -0.28
CA ILE A 211 7.77 -11.05 0.07
C ILE A 211 7.21 -12.07 -0.91
N ILE A 212 6.61 -13.14 -0.38
CA ILE A 212 5.95 -14.18 -1.18
C ILE A 212 4.48 -14.13 -0.85
N THR A 213 3.65 -13.91 -1.86
CA THR A 213 2.20 -13.96 -1.78
C THR A 213 1.70 -15.18 -2.53
N VAL A 214 0.90 -16.00 -1.87
CA VAL A 214 0.31 -17.21 -2.42
C VAL A 214 -1.19 -17.09 -2.33
N ASN A 215 -1.89 -17.26 -3.44
CA ASN A 215 -3.33 -17.39 -3.46
C ASN A 215 -3.69 -18.86 -3.24
N VAL A 216 -4.49 -19.12 -2.21
CA VAL A 216 -4.96 -20.46 -1.85
C VAL A 216 -6.49 -20.45 -1.76
N LYS A 217 -7.11 -21.64 -1.66
CA LYS A 217 -8.55 -21.72 -1.38
C LYS A 217 -8.90 -21.07 -0.05
N GLU A 218 -10.08 -20.47 0.02
CA GLU A 218 -10.61 -19.84 1.24
C GLU A 218 -10.58 -20.81 2.44
N SER A 219 -10.20 -20.26 3.59
CA SER A 219 -10.18 -20.93 4.89
C SER A 219 -10.29 -19.91 6.01
N ASP A 220 -11.09 -20.23 7.02
CA ASP A 220 -11.40 -19.33 8.13
C ASP A 220 -10.20 -19.05 9.05
N THR A 221 -9.13 -19.86 8.98
CA THR A 221 -7.98 -19.76 9.87
C THR A 221 -6.71 -20.24 9.20
N PHE A 222 -5.64 -19.47 9.38
CA PHE A 222 -4.29 -19.82 8.99
C PHE A 222 -3.34 -19.74 10.18
N THR A 223 -2.47 -20.74 10.30
CA THR A 223 -1.39 -20.79 11.28
C THR A 223 -0.06 -20.68 10.54
N PHE A 224 0.80 -19.79 10.99
CA PHE A 224 2.12 -19.49 10.46
C PHE A 224 3.17 -19.85 11.50
N GLU A 225 4.17 -20.64 11.12
CA GLU A 225 5.29 -21.02 11.97
C GLU A 225 6.58 -20.79 11.17
N GLY A 226 7.50 -20.01 11.74
CA GLY A 226 8.77 -19.67 11.13
C GLY A 226 9.93 -20.34 11.87
N THR A 227 11.01 -20.60 11.14
CA THR A 227 12.28 -21.03 11.76
C THR A 227 13.12 -19.85 12.24
N ASP A 228 12.91 -18.67 11.67
CA ASP A 228 13.52 -17.42 12.09
C ASP A 228 12.61 -16.68 13.08
N LYS A 229 13.22 -15.99 14.04
CA LYS A 229 12.52 -15.19 15.06
C LYS A 229 11.89 -13.90 14.54
N ASN A 230 11.71 -13.73 13.24
CA ASN A 230 11.08 -12.55 12.67
C ASN A 230 10.05 -13.04 11.65
N LEU A 231 8.81 -13.22 12.09
CA LEU A 231 7.69 -13.55 11.21
C LEU A 231 7.11 -12.24 10.69
N ASN A 232 7.03 -12.13 9.35
CA ASN A 232 6.26 -11.10 8.68
C ASN A 232 5.27 -11.80 7.76
N VAL A 233 4.00 -11.76 8.15
CA VAL A 233 2.93 -12.53 7.51
C VAL A 233 1.70 -11.66 7.33
N SER A 234 0.99 -11.87 6.22
CA SER A 234 -0.27 -11.19 5.96
C SER A 234 -1.33 -12.16 5.46
N LEU A 235 -2.58 -11.84 5.73
CA LEU A 235 -3.75 -12.54 5.23
C LEU A 235 -4.71 -11.54 4.62
N THR A 236 -5.20 -11.82 3.42
CA THR A 236 -6.25 -11.02 2.78
C THR A 236 -7.27 -11.95 2.17
N SER A 237 -8.48 -11.93 2.71
CA SER A 237 -9.66 -12.59 2.16
C SER A 237 -10.78 -11.58 1.99
N LYS A 238 -11.97 -12.05 1.61
CA LYS A 238 -13.18 -11.24 1.59
C LYS A 238 -13.58 -10.71 2.97
N ASN A 239 -13.24 -11.44 4.04
CA ASN A 239 -13.74 -11.16 5.39
C ASN A 239 -12.68 -10.56 6.32
N ILE A 240 -11.40 -10.70 5.98
CA ILE A 240 -10.30 -10.22 6.81
C ILE A 240 -9.16 -9.66 5.98
N PHE A 241 -8.61 -8.55 6.44
CA PHE A 241 -7.24 -8.14 6.17
C PHE A 241 -6.48 -8.13 7.50
N ALA A 242 -5.35 -8.82 7.53
CA ALA A 242 -4.46 -8.81 8.68
C ALA A 242 -3.01 -8.77 8.20
N ASN A 243 -2.18 -8.02 8.91
CA ASN A 243 -0.73 -7.97 8.69
C ASN A 243 -0.03 -8.05 10.05
N VAL A 244 1.00 -8.88 10.16
CA VAL A 244 1.69 -9.12 11.43
C VAL A 244 3.19 -9.17 11.18
N GLU A 245 3.93 -8.26 11.80
CA GLU A 245 5.37 -8.32 11.95
C GLU A 245 5.70 -8.57 13.43
N THR A 246 6.35 -9.70 13.72
CA THR A 246 6.53 -10.11 15.10
C THR A 246 7.73 -11.03 15.32
N THR A 247 8.24 -11.04 16.56
CA THR A 247 9.25 -12.00 17.00
C THR A 247 8.68 -13.30 17.59
N ALA A 248 7.37 -13.50 17.48
CA ALA A 248 6.69 -14.71 17.92
C ALA A 248 7.15 -15.96 17.15
N ASP A 249 7.07 -17.13 17.80
CA ASP A 249 7.39 -18.42 17.17
C ASP A 249 6.26 -18.86 16.22
N LYS A 250 5.04 -18.40 16.50
CA LYS A 250 3.81 -18.80 15.82
C LYS A 250 2.84 -17.63 15.74
N VAL A 251 2.17 -17.50 14.60
CA VAL A 251 1.05 -16.55 14.41
C VAL A 251 -0.16 -17.32 13.91
N VAL A 252 -1.32 -17.09 14.50
CA VAL A 252 -2.61 -17.60 14.02
C VAL A 252 -3.45 -16.39 13.62
N ILE A 253 -3.98 -16.40 12.40
CA ILE A 253 -4.91 -15.39 11.90
C ILE A 253 -6.23 -16.10 11.58
N SER A 254 -7.31 -15.67 12.23
CA SER A 254 -8.66 -16.22 12.14
C SER A 254 -9.63 -15.13 11.72
N GLU A 255 -10.52 -15.42 10.77
CA GLU A 255 -11.56 -14.47 10.33
C GLU A 255 -12.49 -14.07 11.48
N ASN A 256 -12.73 -14.97 12.43
CA ASN A 256 -13.67 -14.75 13.54
C ASN A 256 -12.99 -14.32 14.84
N ASP A 257 -11.72 -14.70 15.05
CA ASP A 257 -11.03 -14.45 16.32
C ASP A 257 -9.98 -13.33 16.22
N GLY A 258 -9.49 -12.99 15.03
CA GLY A 258 -8.42 -12.02 14.83
C GLY A 258 -7.02 -12.65 14.82
N ILE A 259 -6.05 -12.01 15.47
CA ILE A 259 -4.63 -12.40 15.45
C ILE A 259 -4.22 -12.94 16.81
N HIS A 260 -3.47 -14.04 16.82
CA HIS A 260 -2.82 -14.58 18.00
C HIS A 260 -1.37 -14.92 17.69
N ALA A 261 -0.44 -14.16 18.27
CA ALA A 261 0.98 -14.41 18.21
C ALA A 261 1.44 -15.10 19.51
N SER A 262 2.10 -16.25 19.39
CA SER A 262 2.55 -17.05 20.54
C SER A 262 4.07 -17.13 20.61
N GLY A 263 4.62 -16.96 21.81
CA GLY A 263 6.06 -16.88 22.03
C GLY A 263 6.42 -16.32 23.41
N ASN A 264 7.72 -16.06 23.61
CA ASN A 264 8.26 -15.40 24.80
C ASN A 264 8.93 -14.08 24.39
N ASP A 265 8.76 -13.03 25.19
CA ASP A 265 9.33 -11.69 24.92
C ASP A 265 9.15 -11.27 23.46
N ILE A 266 7.90 -11.04 23.09
CA ILE A 266 7.45 -10.75 21.74
C ILE A 266 7.51 -9.23 21.48
N SER A 267 8.20 -8.82 20.42
CA SER A 267 7.92 -7.56 19.72
C SER A 267 6.80 -7.82 18.71
N PHE A 268 5.77 -6.98 18.70
CA PHE A 268 4.59 -7.21 17.88
C PHE A 268 4.09 -5.90 17.27
N ASN A 269 4.04 -5.88 15.94
CA ASN A 269 3.26 -4.93 15.16
C ASN A 269 2.18 -5.72 14.40
N GLY A 270 0.92 -5.50 14.74
CA GLY A 270 -0.21 -6.22 14.14
C GLY A 270 -1.29 -5.25 13.69
N SER A 271 -1.69 -5.38 12.43
CA SER A 271 -2.82 -4.67 11.83
C SER A 271 -3.98 -5.63 11.57
N LEU A 272 -5.19 -5.25 11.94
CA LEU A 272 -6.41 -6.04 11.74
C LEU A 272 -7.54 -5.15 11.22
N SER A 273 -8.14 -5.54 10.09
CA SER A 273 -9.34 -4.88 9.56
C SER A 273 -10.54 -5.12 10.46
N LEU A 274 -11.44 -4.16 10.55
CA LEU A 274 -12.66 -4.26 11.32
C LEU A 274 -13.90 -4.20 10.42
N ASN A 275 -14.89 -5.02 10.75
CA ASN A 275 -16.19 -5.00 10.09
C ASN A 275 -17.19 -4.14 10.90
N ASN A 276 -16.93 -2.84 11.01
CA ASN A 276 -17.81 -1.91 11.72
C ASN A 276 -17.88 -0.53 11.03
N SER A 277 -18.71 0.37 11.57
CA SER A 277 -18.93 1.71 11.02
C SER A 277 -17.99 2.79 11.58
N VAL A 278 -17.09 2.43 12.49
CA VAL A 278 -16.25 3.36 13.25
C VAL A 278 -14.84 3.43 12.68
N CYS A 279 -14.21 2.30 12.34
CA CYS A 279 -12.86 2.23 11.80
C CYS A 279 -12.69 1.06 10.84
N ASP A 280 -11.83 1.24 9.84
CA ASP A 280 -11.59 0.24 8.79
C ASP A 280 -10.52 -0.76 9.22
N MET A 281 -9.50 -0.27 9.93
CA MET A 281 -8.36 -1.05 10.39
C MET A 281 -7.76 -0.43 11.64
N LEU A 282 -7.25 -1.30 12.50
CA LEU A 282 -6.49 -0.95 13.69
C LEU A 282 -5.12 -1.59 13.60
N GLU A 283 -4.09 -0.83 13.94
CA GLU A 283 -2.74 -1.32 14.14
C GLU A 283 -2.36 -1.15 15.61
N PHE A 284 -1.76 -2.18 16.17
CA PHE A 284 -1.13 -2.15 17.47
C PHE A 284 0.36 -2.44 17.31
N ASP A 285 1.20 -1.59 17.90
CA ASP A 285 2.64 -1.76 17.99
C ASP A 285 3.06 -1.75 19.46
N GLY A 286 3.74 -2.81 19.90
CA GLY A 286 4.15 -2.94 21.29
C GLY A 286 4.94 -4.21 21.59
N GLN A 287 5.08 -4.48 22.89
CA GLN A 287 5.83 -5.62 23.41
C GLN A 287 4.98 -6.44 24.38
N ALA A 288 5.34 -7.70 24.54
CA ALA A 288 4.73 -8.60 25.51
C ALA A 288 5.75 -9.61 26.03
N SER A 289 5.67 -9.98 27.31
CA SER A 289 6.53 -11.05 27.87
C SER A 289 6.07 -12.46 27.48
N GLY A 290 4.93 -12.59 26.78
CA GLY A 290 4.33 -13.84 26.35
C GLY A 290 3.44 -13.63 25.13
N ASP A 291 2.44 -14.49 24.95
CA ASP A 291 1.50 -14.42 23.83
C ASP A 291 0.80 -13.06 23.72
N VAL A 292 0.62 -12.57 22.50
CA VAL A 292 -0.20 -11.38 22.17
C VAL A 292 -1.43 -11.81 21.38
N LYS A 293 -2.61 -11.35 21.77
CA LYS A 293 -3.87 -11.63 21.08
C LYS A 293 -4.58 -10.33 20.74
N MET A 294 -4.78 -10.08 19.46
CA MET A 294 -5.58 -8.97 18.95
C MET A 294 -6.90 -9.54 18.45
N THR A 295 -7.95 -9.43 19.26
CA THR A 295 -9.23 -10.12 19.05
C THR A 295 -10.39 -9.16 18.87
N TYR A 296 -11.37 -9.54 18.06
CA TYR A 296 -12.58 -8.73 17.88
C TYR A 296 -13.41 -8.65 19.17
N SER A 297 -13.90 -7.45 19.50
CA SER A 297 -14.78 -7.23 20.64
C SER A 297 -15.82 -6.17 20.35
N GLY A 298 -17.03 -6.59 19.99
CA GLY A 298 -18.12 -5.69 19.62
C GLY A 298 -17.74 -4.83 18.41
N ASP A 299 -17.66 -3.52 18.60
CA ASP A 299 -17.25 -2.53 17.61
C ASP A 299 -15.75 -2.18 17.67
N GLY A 300 -14.94 -2.99 18.36
CA GLY A 300 -13.55 -2.71 18.60
C GLY A 300 -12.66 -3.95 18.64
N ILE A 301 -11.48 -3.80 19.24
CA ILE A 301 -10.47 -4.84 19.40
C ILE A 301 -9.98 -4.88 20.84
N ILE A 302 -9.77 -6.08 21.36
CA ILE A 302 -9.01 -6.31 22.59
C ILE A 302 -7.62 -6.81 22.21
N VAL A 303 -6.59 -6.15 22.74
CA VAL A 303 -5.20 -6.58 22.71
C VAL A 303 -4.83 -7.14 24.08
N ASP A 304 -4.76 -8.46 24.19
CA ASP A 304 -4.28 -9.16 25.38
C ASP A 304 -2.80 -9.55 25.23
N GLY A 305 -2.08 -9.61 26.36
CA GLY A 305 -0.66 -9.91 26.45
C GLY A 305 0.27 -8.70 26.39
N ALA A 306 -0.18 -7.59 25.81
CA ALA A 306 0.61 -6.38 25.62
C ALA A 306 0.90 -5.64 26.92
N SER A 307 2.12 -5.17 27.14
CA SER A 307 2.50 -4.33 28.28
C SER A 307 3.66 -3.38 27.94
N GLY A 308 3.92 -2.42 28.84
CA GLY A 308 4.93 -1.38 28.66
C GLY A 308 4.48 -0.28 27.69
N ASN A 309 5.44 0.24 26.93
CA ASN A 309 5.17 1.25 25.92
C ASN A 309 4.54 0.61 24.70
N GLY A 310 3.49 1.23 24.17
CA GLY A 310 2.90 0.82 22.92
C GLY A 310 2.22 1.98 22.21
N SER A 311 1.76 1.70 21.00
CA SER A 311 0.92 2.61 20.24
C SER A 311 -0.20 1.87 19.53
N VAL A 312 -1.30 2.58 19.36
CA VAL A 312 -2.44 2.14 18.56
C VAL A 312 -2.66 3.18 17.49
N THR A 313 -2.69 2.73 16.24
CA THR A 313 -3.05 3.55 15.09
C THR A 313 -4.40 3.11 14.56
N VAL A 314 -5.33 4.06 14.45
CA VAL A 314 -6.65 3.85 13.84
C VAL A 314 -6.60 4.37 12.41
N TYR A 315 -7.04 3.53 11.49
CA TYR A 315 -7.24 3.87 10.09
C TYR A 315 -8.75 3.94 9.84
N SER A 316 -9.22 5.11 9.40
CA SER A 316 -10.62 5.33 9.05
C SER A 316 -10.70 6.05 7.70
N ASN A 317 -11.32 5.40 6.71
CA ASN A 317 -11.21 5.75 5.30
C ASN A 317 -9.74 5.74 4.80
N VAL A 318 -9.55 5.95 3.51
CA VAL A 318 -8.23 5.86 2.83
C VAL A 318 -7.27 7.02 3.24
N VAL A 319 -7.67 7.95 4.10
CA VAL A 319 -6.96 9.22 4.32
C VAL A 319 -6.80 9.67 5.76
N ASP A 320 -7.59 9.17 6.73
CA ASP A 320 -7.49 9.64 8.11
C ASP A 320 -6.84 8.59 9.01
N THR A 321 -5.62 8.91 9.47
CA THR A 321 -4.85 8.10 10.42
C THR A 321 -4.64 8.86 11.71
N ASN A 322 -4.94 8.23 12.84
CA ASN A 322 -4.67 8.82 14.15
C ASN A 322 -3.93 7.81 15.04
N THR A 323 -2.89 8.26 15.73
CA THR A 323 -2.03 7.40 16.56
C THR A 323 -2.05 7.88 18.00
N ALA A 324 -2.43 6.98 18.89
CA ALA A 324 -2.32 7.18 20.32
C ALA A 324 -1.14 6.37 20.87
N LYS A 325 -0.32 7.00 21.71
CA LYS A 325 0.77 6.33 22.45
C LYS A 325 0.37 6.18 23.89
N PHE A 326 0.73 5.07 24.50
CA PHE A 326 0.47 4.81 25.92
C PHE A 326 1.64 4.06 26.55
N ASN A 327 1.65 4.05 27.87
CA ASN A 327 2.52 3.20 28.67
C ASN A 327 1.66 2.59 29.77
N THR A 328 1.68 1.27 29.92
CA THR A 328 0.85 0.56 30.89
C THR A 328 1.54 -0.70 31.40
N ASP A 329 1.40 -0.99 32.68
CA ASP A 329 1.81 -2.29 33.24
C ASP A 329 0.71 -3.36 33.09
N CYS A 330 -0.47 -2.96 32.61
CA CYS A 330 -1.59 -3.87 32.35
C CYS A 330 -1.27 -4.75 31.15
N SER A 331 -1.77 -5.98 31.17
CA SER A 331 -1.56 -6.95 30.08
C SER A 331 -2.68 -6.93 29.05
N SER A 332 -3.75 -6.16 29.25
CA SER A 332 -4.95 -6.19 28.39
C SER A 332 -5.45 -4.79 28.12
N ILE A 333 -5.69 -4.50 26.83
CA ILE A 333 -6.09 -3.20 26.31
C ILE A 333 -7.34 -3.41 25.45
N LYS A 334 -8.40 -2.65 25.71
CA LYS A 334 -9.57 -2.57 24.85
C LYS A 334 -9.56 -1.26 24.09
N ILE A 335 -9.81 -1.38 22.79
CA ILE A 335 -9.95 -0.29 21.85
C ILE A 335 -11.36 -0.39 21.31
N SER A 336 -12.21 0.61 21.51
CA SER A 336 -13.57 0.62 20.97
C SER A 336 -13.93 2.00 20.43
N GLY A 337 -15.01 2.07 19.64
CA GLY A 337 -15.60 3.36 19.32
C GLY A 337 -15.97 4.10 20.60
N ASP A 338 -15.90 5.44 20.58
CA ASP A 338 -16.32 6.29 21.71
C ASP A 338 -17.86 6.38 21.86
N GLY A 339 -18.61 5.60 21.07
CA GLY A 339 -20.07 5.60 21.05
C GLY A 339 -20.70 6.81 20.33
N SER A 340 -19.91 7.72 19.75
CA SER A 340 -20.42 8.91 19.05
C SER A 340 -21.04 8.59 17.67
N GLY A 341 -20.70 7.44 17.08
CA GLY A 341 -21.05 7.09 15.70
C GLY A 341 -20.25 7.87 14.64
N VAL A 342 -19.24 8.65 15.06
CA VAL A 342 -18.32 9.36 14.16
C VAL A 342 -17.12 8.47 13.87
N ALA A 343 -16.87 8.24 12.58
CA ALA A 343 -15.74 7.43 12.14
C ALA A 343 -14.40 8.06 12.55
N GLY A 344 -13.51 7.27 13.17
CA GLY A 344 -12.22 7.71 13.70
C GLY A 344 -12.23 8.24 15.14
N ASN A 345 -13.38 8.32 15.79
CA ASN A 345 -13.43 8.52 17.24
C ASN A 345 -13.27 7.18 17.98
N VAL A 346 -12.26 7.09 18.85
CA VAL A 346 -11.89 5.83 19.54
C VAL A 346 -11.46 6.10 20.97
N GLU A 347 -11.89 5.24 21.89
CA GLU A 347 -11.42 5.21 23.27
C GLU A 347 -10.50 4.01 23.48
N ILE A 348 -9.35 4.25 24.12
CA ILE A 348 -8.39 3.21 24.50
C ILE A 348 -8.39 3.09 26.01
N THR A 349 -8.71 1.88 26.46
CA THR A 349 -8.82 1.53 27.88
C THR A 349 -7.95 0.31 28.19
N ALA A 350 -7.44 0.20 29.41
CA ALA A 350 -6.73 -0.96 29.92
C ALA A 350 -7.47 -1.55 31.13
N SER A 351 -7.24 -2.84 31.37
CA SER A 351 -7.73 -3.53 32.56
C SER A 351 -6.66 -3.59 33.65
N SER A 352 -6.95 -3.04 34.83
CA SER A 352 -6.03 -3.06 35.97
C SER A 352 -5.81 -4.45 36.58
N LYS A 353 -6.69 -5.43 36.30
CA LYS A 353 -6.73 -6.74 36.97
C LYS A 353 -6.89 -7.95 36.04
N ASN A 354 -6.85 -7.77 34.72
CA ASN A 354 -7.11 -8.83 33.74
C ASN A 354 -8.42 -9.60 34.01
N ASP A 355 -9.46 -8.90 34.49
CA ASP A 355 -10.76 -9.43 34.86
C ASP A 355 -11.84 -9.14 33.80
N GLY A 356 -11.43 -8.60 32.64
CA GLY A 356 -12.32 -8.16 31.57
C GLY A 356 -12.99 -6.81 31.84
N VAL A 357 -12.69 -6.16 32.97
CA VAL A 357 -13.11 -4.79 33.26
C VAL A 357 -11.99 -3.85 32.84
N TYR A 358 -12.29 -2.99 31.87
CA TYR A 358 -11.35 -1.99 31.36
C TYR A 358 -11.61 -0.65 32.06
N ASP A 359 -10.92 -0.45 33.18
CA ASP A 359 -11.17 0.62 34.14
C ASP A 359 -10.17 1.79 34.06
N ILE A 360 -9.11 1.64 33.26
CA ILE A 360 -8.09 2.68 33.08
C ILE A 360 -8.22 3.27 31.69
N LYS A 361 -8.56 4.55 31.58
CA LYS A 361 -8.50 5.28 30.30
C LYS A 361 -7.05 5.64 29.98
N LEU A 362 -6.50 5.07 28.91
CA LEU A 362 -5.12 5.32 28.48
C LEU A 362 -5.04 6.51 27.52
N ALA A 363 -5.97 6.58 26.57
CA ALA A 363 -6.02 7.61 25.55
C ALA A 363 -7.44 7.73 24.97
N GLU A 364 -7.70 8.86 24.33
CA GLU A 364 -8.90 9.10 23.56
C GLU A 364 -8.52 9.84 22.29
N MET A 365 -9.07 9.38 21.17
CA MET A 365 -8.92 10.01 19.87
C MET A 365 -10.26 10.57 19.45
N GLN A 366 -10.28 11.88 19.22
CA GLN A 366 -11.43 12.61 18.72
C GLN A 366 -11.11 13.04 17.29
N ASN A 367 -11.46 12.21 16.32
CA ASN A 367 -11.47 12.60 14.92
C ASN A 367 -12.79 13.31 14.61
N ARG A 368 -12.88 14.58 14.99
CA ARG A 368 -14.03 15.39 14.62
C ARG A 368 -13.97 15.65 13.12
N LYS A 369 -14.62 14.79 12.33
CA LYS A 369 -14.84 15.06 10.90
C LYS A 369 -15.51 16.43 10.81
N PHE A 370 -14.83 17.38 10.17
CA PHE A 370 -15.39 18.70 9.90
C PHE A 370 -16.51 18.55 8.86
N ALA A 371 -17.69 18.16 9.31
CA ALA A 371 -18.84 17.93 8.47
C ALA A 371 -20.15 18.12 9.23
N PHE A 372 -21.18 18.58 8.53
CA PHE A 372 -22.55 18.56 9.02
C PHE A 372 -23.06 17.12 9.18
N GLY A 373 -23.71 16.84 10.31
CA GLY A 373 -24.33 15.53 10.59
C GLY A 373 -25.46 15.17 9.61
N GLU A 374 -26.22 16.16 9.14
CA GLU A 374 -27.19 16.00 8.04
C GLU A 374 -26.89 16.99 6.90
N LYS A 375 -26.89 16.49 5.67
CA LYS A 375 -26.69 17.32 4.47
C LYS A 375 -27.95 18.03 3.99
N ASN A 376 -29.13 17.55 4.40
CA ASN A 376 -30.42 18.03 3.93
C ASN A 376 -31.42 18.07 5.09
N ILE A 377 -31.74 19.27 5.56
CA ILE A 377 -32.65 19.48 6.70
C ILE A 377 -33.95 20.10 6.20
N THR A 378 -35.09 19.58 6.67
CA THR A 378 -36.40 20.22 6.45
C THR A 378 -36.88 20.89 7.74
N MET A 379 -37.14 22.19 7.68
CA MET A 379 -37.69 22.97 8.78
C MET A 379 -39.06 23.54 8.44
N TYR A 380 -39.83 23.91 9.47
CA TYR A 380 -41.08 24.63 9.31
C TYR A 380 -40.90 26.13 9.56
N TYR A 381 -41.72 26.96 8.92
CA TYR A 381 -41.70 28.41 9.12
C TYR A 381 -41.76 28.78 10.62
N LYS A 382 -40.82 29.65 11.03
CA LYS A 382 -40.55 30.09 12.42
C LYS A 382 -39.93 29.05 13.37
N ALA A 383 -39.58 27.85 12.89
CA ALA A 383 -38.81 26.90 13.69
C ALA A 383 -37.35 27.35 13.85
N THR A 384 -36.72 26.90 14.93
CA THR A 384 -35.28 27.02 15.21
C THR A 384 -34.65 25.63 15.23
N GLY A 385 -33.35 25.55 14.95
CA GLY A 385 -32.58 24.32 14.98
C GLY A 385 -31.09 24.60 15.23
N SER A 386 -30.27 23.56 15.33
CA SER A 386 -28.82 23.68 15.43
C SER A 386 -28.15 22.80 14.39
N VAL A 387 -27.11 23.33 13.76
CA VAL A 387 -26.26 22.66 12.78
C VAL A 387 -24.77 22.83 13.15
N ALA A 388 -24.49 22.94 14.44
CA ALA A 388 -23.13 23.06 14.93
C ALA A 388 -22.27 21.85 14.52
N ILE A 389 -21.04 22.13 14.11
CA ILE A 389 -20.00 21.16 13.81
C ILE A 389 -19.05 21.20 14.99
N ALA A 390 -18.75 20.04 15.55
CA ALA A 390 -17.75 19.96 16.59
C ALA A 390 -16.37 20.19 15.97
N SER A 391 -15.64 21.22 16.41
CA SER A 391 -14.25 21.48 16.02
C SER A 391 -13.41 21.87 17.26
N ASN A 392 -12.10 21.64 17.18
CA ASN A 392 -11.11 22.14 18.15
C ASN A 392 -10.75 23.62 17.89
N GLU A 393 -11.13 24.15 16.74
CA GLU A 393 -10.85 25.49 16.25
C GLU A 393 -12.15 26.31 16.15
N GLU A 394 -12.02 27.61 15.91
CA GLU A 394 -13.17 28.47 15.66
C GLU A 394 -13.84 28.09 14.33
N VAL A 395 -15.18 27.98 14.34
CA VAL A 395 -15.97 27.67 13.15
C VAL A 395 -16.80 28.87 12.74
N VAL A 396 -16.63 29.30 11.50
CA VAL A 396 -17.37 30.41 10.90
C VAL A 396 -18.54 29.87 10.10
N TYR A 397 -19.76 30.28 10.46
CA TYR A 397 -20.99 29.91 9.76
C TYR A 397 -21.49 31.03 8.86
N THR A 398 -21.95 30.66 7.66
CA THR A 398 -22.60 31.58 6.72
C THR A 398 -23.83 30.93 6.10
N SER A 399 -24.82 31.76 5.73
CA SER A 399 -26.01 31.31 4.99
C SER A 399 -26.02 31.95 3.62
N SER A 400 -26.31 31.17 2.58
CA SER A 400 -26.47 31.68 1.21
C SER A 400 -27.70 32.57 1.03
N ASN A 401 -28.68 32.48 1.94
CA ASN A 401 -29.85 33.37 1.96
C ASN A 401 -30.36 33.60 3.39
N PRO A 402 -29.79 34.59 4.12
CA PRO A 402 -30.16 34.89 5.50
C PRO A 402 -31.63 35.26 5.71
N ASP A 403 -32.33 35.75 4.67
CA ASP A 403 -33.76 36.10 4.74
C ASP A 403 -34.67 34.85 4.73
N ILE A 404 -34.16 33.71 4.28
CA ILE A 404 -34.85 32.41 4.30
C ILE A 404 -34.44 31.63 5.56
N VAL A 405 -33.13 31.47 5.78
CA VAL A 405 -32.55 30.83 6.96
C VAL A 405 -31.38 31.65 7.45
N SER A 406 -31.47 32.21 8.65
CA SER A 406 -30.33 32.85 9.32
C SER A 406 -29.56 31.82 10.14
N VAL A 407 -28.24 31.98 10.26
CA VAL A 407 -27.36 31.19 11.13
C VAL A 407 -26.57 32.14 12.02
N ASP A 408 -26.39 31.80 13.30
CA ASP A 408 -25.55 32.55 14.24
C ASP A 408 -24.13 31.97 14.37
N ALA A 409 -23.28 32.63 15.16
CA ALA A 409 -21.89 32.22 15.38
C ALA A 409 -21.74 30.86 16.09
N SER A 410 -22.79 30.36 16.75
CA SER A 410 -22.80 29.06 17.40
C SER A 410 -23.44 27.97 16.53
N GLY A 411 -23.76 28.28 15.27
CA GLY A 411 -24.40 27.34 14.35
C GLY A 411 -25.89 27.11 14.60
N ASN A 412 -26.57 28.01 15.34
CA ASN A 412 -28.03 27.94 15.49
C ASN A 412 -28.72 28.59 14.28
N ILE A 413 -29.71 27.89 13.73
CA ILE A 413 -30.46 28.34 12.56
C ILE A 413 -31.90 28.72 12.87
N THR A 414 -32.43 29.74 12.20
CA THR A 414 -33.83 30.17 12.29
C THR A 414 -34.50 30.20 10.92
N ALA A 415 -35.63 29.52 10.78
CA ALA A 415 -36.42 29.47 9.55
C ALA A 415 -37.33 30.70 9.41
N LEU A 416 -36.92 31.66 8.59
CA LEU A 416 -37.56 32.98 8.47
C LEU A 416 -38.56 33.08 7.32
N LYS A 417 -38.35 32.37 6.22
CA LYS A 417 -39.24 32.38 5.04
C LYS A 417 -39.23 31.01 4.36
N THR A 418 -40.32 30.65 3.70
CA THR A 418 -40.35 29.43 2.88
C THR A 418 -39.39 29.54 1.69
N GLY A 419 -38.69 28.47 1.39
CA GLY A 419 -37.65 28.43 0.36
C GLY A 419 -36.52 27.49 0.78
N SER A 420 -35.35 27.61 0.14
CA SER A 420 -34.16 26.86 0.51
C SER A 420 -32.96 27.78 0.63
N ALA A 421 -32.08 27.49 1.58
CA ALA A 421 -30.80 28.15 1.79
C ALA A 421 -29.75 27.10 2.12
N THR A 422 -28.50 27.37 1.73
CA THR A 422 -27.35 26.52 2.04
C THR A 422 -26.59 27.18 3.18
N ILE A 423 -26.34 26.42 4.24
CA ILE A 423 -25.46 26.83 5.33
C ILE A 423 -24.07 26.27 5.05
N THR A 424 -23.06 27.13 5.14
CA THR A 424 -21.65 26.79 4.98
C THR A 424 -20.93 27.00 6.31
N ALA A 425 -20.16 26.00 6.73
CA ALA A 425 -19.26 26.09 7.87
C ALA A 425 -17.82 26.07 7.35
N ILE A 426 -16.96 26.92 7.90
CA ILE A 426 -15.53 26.98 7.58
C ILE A 426 -14.73 26.98 8.87
N GLU A 427 -13.75 26.09 8.97
CA GLU A 427 -12.80 26.05 10.07
C GLU A 427 -11.75 27.15 9.88
N ALA A 428 -11.56 28.01 10.88
CA ALA A 428 -10.81 29.26 10.73
C ALA A 428 -9.32 29.06 10.41
N ASP A 429 -8.64 28.10 11.05
CA ASP A 429 -7.20 27.91 10.87
C ASP A 429 -6.87 26.93 9.74
N SER A 430 -7.60 25.81 9.68
CA SER A 430 -7.35 24.78 8.66
C SER A 430 -7.94 25.08 7.27
N GLY A 431 -8.95 25.95 7.20
CA GLY A 431 -9.68 26.26 5.97
C GLY A 431 -10.61 25.15 5.47
N LYS A 432 -10.78 24.05 6.24
CA LYS A 432 -11.76 23.00 5.90
C LYS A 432 -13.16 23.61 5.83
N SER A 433 -13.95 23.18 4.85
CA SER A 433 -15.30 23.69 4.63
C SER A 433 -16.29 22.56 4.39
N ASP A 434 -17.51 22.72 4.88
CA ASP A 434 -18.62 21.83 4.53
C ASP A 434 -19.92 22.62 4.33
N THR A 435 -20.92 21.98 3.72
CA THR A 435 -22.23 22.59 3.43
C THR A 435 -23.41 21.69 3.80
N CYS A 436 -24.52 22.31 4.21
CA CYS A 436 -25.81 21.69 4.47
C CYS A 436 -26.93 22.50 3.80
N THR A 437 -27.87 21.82 3.16
CA THR A 437 -29.04 22.47 2.54
C THR A 437 -30.24 22.42 3.49
N VAL A 438 -30.81 23.57 3.80
CA VAL A 438 -32.01 23.72 4.63
C VAL A 438 -33.20 24.10 3.75
N THR A 439 -34.29 23.36 3.85
CA THR A 439 -35.55 23.64 3.15
C THR A 439 -36.64 24.01 4.15
N VAL A 440 -37.23 25.21 4.00
CA VAL A 440 -38.28 25.72 4.86
C VAL A 440 -39.64 25.57 4.19
N LYS A 441 -40.57 24.89 4.86
CA LYS A 441 -41.96 24.67 4.41
C LYS A 441 -42.97 25.22 5.42
N TYR A 442 -44.21 25.39 5.00
CA TYR A 442 -45.30 25.56 5.97
C TYR A 442 -45.70 24.20 6.53
N ALA A 443 -45.94 24.16 7.84
CA ALA A 443 -46.61 23.02 8.43
C ALA A 443 -48.07 22.98 7.97
N TRP A 444 -48.66 21.79 7.90
CA TRP A 444 -50.02 21.61 7.39
C TRP A 444 -51.06 22.48 8.13
N TRP A 445 -50.93 22.62 9.45
CA TRP A 445 -51.80 23.49 10.25
C TRP A 445 -51.63 24.99 9.94
N GLN A 446 -50.43 25.44 9.56
CA GLN A 446 -50.18 26.83 9.14
C GLN A 446 -50.86 27.13 7.79
N ILE A 447 -50.90 26.13 6.90
CA ILE A 447 -51.62 26.21 5.62
C ILE A 447 -53.12 26.28 5.88
N LEU A 448 -53.66 25.43 6.76
CA LEU A 448 -55.08 25.45 7.15
C LEU A 448 -55.51 26.79 7.75
N ILE A 449 -54.72 27.36 8.66
CA ILE A 449 -54.98 28.68 9.23
C ILE A 449 -55.04 29.75 8.13
N ARG A 450 -54.12 29.71 7.16
CA ARG A 450 -54.13 30.65 6.03
C ARG A 450 -55.37 30.49 5.16
N ILE A 451 -55.80 29.26 4.90
CA ILE A 451 -57.03 29.00 4.13
C ILE A 451 -58.26 29.48 4.92
N LEU A 452 -58.34 29.23 6.22
CA LEU A 452 -59.45 29.67 7.08
C LEU A 452 -59.52 31.19 7.25
N LEU A 453 -58.36 31.88 7.35
CA LEU A 453 -58.29 33.33 7.53
C LEU A 453 -58.39 34.12 6.22
N LEU A 454 -57.92 33.59 5.09
CA LEU A 454 -57.92 34.27 3.78
C LEU A 454 -58.97 33.75 2.80
N GLY A 455 -59.63 32.62 3.10
CA GLY A 455 -60.72 32.06 2.30
C GLY A 455 -61.99 32.93 2.26
N PHE A 456 -62.06 33.97 3.11
CA PHE A 456 -63.13 34.98 3.09
C PHE A 456 -62.83 36.21 2.21
N LEU A 457 -61.66 36.29 1.56
CA LEU A 457 -61.29 37.41 0.66
C LEU A 457 -61.53 37.11 -0.83
N TRP A 458 -62.12 35.96 -1.15
CA TRP A 458 -62.49 35.55 -2.51
C TRP A 458 -63.93 35.01 -2.58
N TYR A 459 -64.89 35.69 -1.94
CA TYR A 459 -66.32 35.52 -2.24
C TYR A 459 -67.03 36.87 -2.36
#